data_AF-A0A7V9H6S7-F1
#
_entry.id   AF-A0A7V9H6S7-F1
#
_cell.length_a   1.000
_cell.length_b   1.000
_cell.length_c   1.000
_cell.angle_alpha   90.00
_cell.angle_beta   90.00
_cell.angle_gamma   90.00
#
_symmetry.space_group_name_H-M   'P 1'
#
loop_
_entity.id
_entity.type
_entity.pdbx_description
1 polymer ?
#
loop_
_entity_poly.entity_id
_entity_poly.type
_entity_poly.pdbx_seq_one_letter_code
_entity_poly.pdbx_strand_id
1 'polypeptide(L)'
;MTTRSMPRLEAPRWRMLAAGPTVAMVTVVTALLATDAAGVTLRDPDHVAALYLALVGFAMALLVWLDIAVRAGRRSGTRRPSREAMASVRRDRWTLGRGIAVGSALISFYVSYMAYRNLKSVVPLLRPGDLFDRQLADLDRGMFAGNDPAALMHTVLGTGITTHVLSTAYVAFIVFLPLSLALALVFSRDVQAGLFYATALSINWVLGAGSYFLLPSLGPIYADPGAFAALPASEVTHLQAVLLDQRLDFLRDPDSSTPQAIAAFASLHISMSLTAAVAAHLLGLGKRLKIALWVWFTLTVASTIYLGWHYVLDDFGGLLIAALALVMARALTGVDLRSARRSRRVADKLEEPGRNGDGLPDRTRVRIAKPSKRFSRSDRNAPTRSGRS
;
A
#
# COMPACT_ATOMS: atom_id res chain seq x y z
N MET A 1 11.83 -22.84 33.06
CA MET A 1 11.06 -22.43 31.86
C MET A 1 11.37 -20.96 31.60
N THR A 2 12.41 -20.66 30.82
CA THR A 2 12.83 -19.28 30.53
C THR A 2 11.81 -18.62 29.63
N THR A 3 11.06 -17.68 30.17
CA THR A 3 10.22 -16.75 29.42
C THR A 3 11.12 -15.99 28.44
N ARG A 4 11.15 -16.41 27.17
CA ARG A 4 11.70 -15.60 26.08
C ARG A 4 10.87 -14.31 26.06
N SER A 5 11.40 -13.24 26.63
CA SER A 5 10.83 -11.91 26.49
C SER A 5 10.76 -11.61 25.00
N MET A 6 9.55 -11.56 24.45
CA MET A 6 9.37 -10.99 23.13
C MET A 6 9.94 -9.57 23.16
N PRO A 7 10.68 -9.13 22.12
CA PRO A 7 11.12 -7.75 22.03
C PRO A 7 9.89 -6.85 22.20
N ARG A 8 9.93 -5.94 23.18
CA ARG A 8 8.86 -4.95 23.36
C ARG A 8 8.69 -4.23 22.03
N LEU A 9 7.46 -4.23 21.50
CA LEU A 9 7.12 -3.46 20.32
C LEU A 9 7.44 -1.99 20.62
N GLU A 10 8.47 -1.44 19.99
CA GLU A 10 8.82 -0.03 20.14
C GLU A 10 7.60 0.83 19.79
N ALA A 11 7.30 1.82 20.63
CA ALA A 11 6.23 2.77 20.34
C ALA A 11 6.50 3.43 18.97
N PRO A 12 5.47 3.66 18.14
CA PRO A 12 5.65 4.32 16.85
C PRO A 12 6.35 5.66 17.08
N ARG A 13 7.39 5.94 16.30
CA ARG A 13 8.07 7.25 16.33
C ARG A 13 7.04 8.33 16.03
N TRP A 14 7.10 9.48 16.69
CA TRP A 14 6.12 10.57 16.52
C TRP A 14 5.91 10.96 15.05
N ARG A 15 6.97 10.92 14.24
CA ARG A 15 6.91 11.17 12.78
C ARG A 15 5.96 10.23 12.05
N MET A 16 5.87 8.97 12.48
CA MET A 16 4.96 7.98 11.88
C MET A 16 3.51 8.22 12.25
N LEU A 17 3.26 8.73 13.46
CA LEU A 17 1.92 9.12 13.89
C LEU A 17 1.48 10.42 13.19
N ALA A 18 2.40 11.35 12.95
CA ALA A 18 2.12 12.63 12.31
C ALA A 18 2.00 12.53 10.78
N ALA A 19 2.65 11.56 10.14
CA ALA A 19 2.75 11.48 8.68
C ALA A 19 1.40 11.42 7.97
N GLY A 20 0.55 10.45 8.34
CA GLY A 20 -0.81 10.33 7.79
C GLY A 20 -1.64 11.61 7.97
N PRO A 21 -1.79 12.12 9.21
CA PRO A 21 -2.50 13.36 9.47
C PRO A 21 -1.97 14.57 8.70
N THR A 22 -0.65 14.67 8.51
CA THR A 22 -0.03 15.75 7.73
C THR A 22 -0.47 15.67 6.27
N VAL A 23 -0.43 14.47 5.65
CA VAL A 23 -0.89 14.29 4.27
C VAL A 23 -2.38 14.61 4.15
N ALA A 24 -3.21 14.12 5.08
CA ALA A 24 -4.64 14.40 5.10
C ALA A 24 -4.93 15.90 5.20
N MET A 25 -4.26 16.60 6.13
CA MET A 25 -4.40 18.04 6.31
C MET A 25 -4.03 18.81 5.05
N VAL A 26 -2.89 18.50 4.43
CA VAL A 26 -2.46 19.14 3.17
C VAL A 26 -3.52 18.89 2.09
N THR A 27 -3.99 17.65 1.94
CA THR A 27 -5.00 17.30 0.92
C THR A 27 -6.29 18.07 1.13
N VAL A 28 -6.78 18.16 2.38
CA VAL A 28 -8.00 18.89 2.73
C VAL A 28 -7.85 20.38 2.47
N VAL A 29 -6.74 21.00 2.88
CA VAL A 29 -6.48 22.42 2.62
C VAL A 29 -6.45 22.69 1.11
N THR A 30 -5.76 21.86 0.32
CA THR A 30 -5.76 22.00 -1.13
C THR A 30 -7.15 21.81 -1.72
N ALA A 31 -7.93 20.84 -1.23
CA ALA A 31 -9.31 20.62 -1.68
C ALA A 31 -10.19 21.82 -1.38
N LEU A 32 -10.12 22.39 -0.17
CA LEU A 32 -10.87 23.59 0.21
C LEU A 32 -10.54 24.76 -0.72
N LEU A 33 -9.26 25.00 -0.97
CA LEU A 33 -8.82 26.08 -1.87
C LEU A 33 -9.29 25.86 -3.31
N ALA A 34 -9.22 24.62 -3.82
CA ALA A 34 -9.63 24.31 -5.17
C ALA A 34 -11.16 24.36 -5.35
N THR A 35 -11.93 23.88 -4.38
CA THR A 35 -13.40 23.95 -4.44
C THR A 35 -13.89 25.39 -4.33
N ASP A 36 -13.28 26.19 -3.43
CA ASP A 36 -13.56 27.63 -3.31
C ASP A 36 -13.26 28.37 -4.62
N ALA A 37 -12.09 28.14 -5.23
CA ALA A 37 -11.73 28.71 -6.52
C ALA A 37 -12.65 28.26 -7.66
N ALA A 38 -13.24 27.07 -7.55
CA ALA A 38 -14.21 26.53 -8.52
C ALA A 38 -15.65 26.99 -8.25
N GLY A 39 -15.89 27.75 -7.16
CA GLY A 39 -17.22 28.20 -6.77
C GLY A 39 -18.14 27.10 -6.25
N VAL A 40 -17.59 25.99 -5.75
CA VAL A 40 -18.37 24.86 -5.22
C VAL A 40 -17.98 24.52 -3.79
N THR A 41 -18.85 23.84 -3.05
CA THR A 41 -18.56 23.42 -1.68
C THR A 41 -17.79 22.09 -1.63
N LEU A 42 -16.85 21.97 -0.68
CA LEU A 42 -16.23 20.68 -0.36
C LEU A 42 -17.27 19.78 0.31
N ARG A 43 -17.44 18.56 -0.22
CA ARG A 43 -18.48 17.63 0.24
C ARG A 43 -18.00 16.18 0.27
N ASP A 44 -18.68 15.32 1.04
CA ASP A 44 -18.64 13.86 0.84
C ASP A 44 -19.99 13.40 0.27
N PRO A 45 -20.19 13.60 -1.04
CA PRO A 45 -21.45 13.28 -1.70
C PRO A 45 -21.67 11.78 -1.68
N ASP A 46 -22.93 11.43 -1.45
CA ASP A 46 -23.45 10.08 -1.24
C ASP A 46 -22.82 9.37 -0.03
N HIS A 47 -22.19 10.13 0.88
CA HIS A 47 -21.50 9.63 2.08
C HIS A 47 -20.51 8.50 1.79
N VAL A 48 -19.91 8.48 0.60
CA VAL A 48 -19.11 7.34 0.15
C VAL A 48 -17.85 7.22 0.99
N ALA A 49 -17.13 8.31 1.27
CA ALA A 49 -15.94 8.22 2.11
C ALA A 49 -16.28 7.81 3.55
N ALA A 50 -17.38 8.35 4.10
CA ALA A 50 -17.90 7.95 5.41
C ALA A 50 -18.33 6.47 5.45
N LEU A 51 -19.03 5.99 4.42
CA LEU A 51 -19.48 4.61 4.28
C LEU A 51 -18.29 3.66 4.17
N TYR A 52 -17.29 3.98 3.35
CA TYR A 52 -16.08 3.17 3.26
C TYR A 52 -15.29 3.18 4.56
N LEU A 53 -15.17 4.33 5.25
CA LEU A 53 -14.53 4.40 6.55
C LEU A 53 -15.25 3.50 7.56
N ALA A 54 -16.59 3.51 7.58
CA ALA A 54 -17.39 2.66 8.45
C ALA A 54 -17.23 1.17 8.11
N LEU A 55 -17.38 0.80 6.83
CA LEU A 55 -17.29 -0.57 6.34
C LEU A 55 -15.90 -1.15 6.59
N VAL A 56 -14.85 -0.41 6.24
CA VAL A 56 -13.46 -0.85 6.40
C VAL A 56 -13.04 -0.79 7.85
N GLY A 57 -13.51 0.20 8.62
CA GLY A 57 -13.33 0.24 10.08
C GLY A 57 -13.93 -0.98 10.76
N PHE A 58 -15.16 -1.37 10.39
CA PHE A 58 -15.82 -2.58 10.88
C PHE A 58 -15.07 -3.85 10.45
N ALA A 59 -14.71 -3.96 9.16
CA ALA A 59 -13.91 -5.09 8.67
C ALA A 59 -12.56 -5.19 9.40
N MET A 60 -11.90 -4.06 9.67
CA MET A 60 -10.68 -4.02 10.46
C MET A 60 -10.92 -4.48 11.89
N ALA A 61 -11.99 -4.04 12.55
CA ALA A 61 -12.34 -4.53 13.90
C ALA A 61 -12.54 -6.05 13.91
N LEU A 62 -13.18 -6.61 12.89
CA LEU A 62 -13.31 -8.06 12.71
C LEU A 62 -11.95 -8.75 12.49
N LEU A 63 -11.09 -8.18 11.65
CA LEU A 63 -9.74 -8.73 11.42
C LEU A 63 -8.86 -8.66 12.67
N VAL A 64 -8.99 -7.60 13.47
CA VAL A 64 -8.33 -7.48 14.78
C VAL A 64 -8.81 -8.58 15.72
N TRP A 65 -10.12 -8.77 15.82
CA TRP A 65 -10.71 -9.83 16.63
C TRP A 65 -10.23 -11.22 16.17
N LEU A 66 -10.22 -11.46 14.85
CA LEU A 66 -9.76 -12.71 14.26
C LEU A 66 -8.27 -12.96 14.52
N ASP A 67 -7.41 -11.94 14.38
CA ASP A 67 -5.98 -12.06 14.71
C ASP A 67 -5.78 -12.43 16.19
N ILE A 68 -6.54 -11.80 17.10
CA ILE A 68 -6.50 -12.12 18.53
C ILE A 68 -6.97 -13.55 18.76
N ALA A 69 -8.11 -13.96 18.19
CA ALA A 69 -8.69 -15.28 18.37
C ALA A 69 -7.78 -16.40 17.84
N VAL A 70 -7.26 -16.25 16.62
CA VAL A 70 -6.36 -17.23 15.99
C VAL A 70 -5.07 -17.38 16.80
N ARG A 71 -4.48 -16.27 17.27
CA ARG A 71 -3.23 -16.31 18.05
C ARG A 71 -3.46 -16.84 19.46
N ALA A 72 -4.56 -16.48 20.10
CA ALA A 72 -4.92 -17.03 21.40
C ALA A 72 -5.12 -18.54 21.28
N GLY A 73 -5.82 -19.01 20.24
CA GLY A 73 -6.01 -20.43 19.98
C GLY A 73 -4.70 -21.19 19.70
N ARG A 74 -3.78 -20.59 18.93
CA ARG A 74 -2.44 -21.16 18.72
C ARG A 74 -1.62 -21.22 20.00
N ARG A 75 -1.69 -20.21 20.88
CA ARG A 75 -0.99 -20.20 22.18
C ARG A 75 -1.58 -21.21 23.16
N SER A 76 -2.91 -21.40 23.15
CA SER A 76 -3.59 -22.35 24.04
C SER A 76 -3.63 -23.78 23.50
N GLY A 77 -3.29 -24.01 22.24
CA GLY A 77 -3.45 -25.31 21.58
C GLY A 77 -4.91 -25.69 21.31
N THR A 78 -5.85 -24.74 21.35
CA THR A 78 -7.29 -25.00 21.19
C THR A 78 -7.92 -24.11 20.12
N ARG A 79 -8.99 -24.58 19.46
CA ARG A 79 -9.75 -23.75 18.50
C ARG A 79 -10.67 -22.72 19.18
N ARG A 80 -10.94 -22.89 20.49
CA ARG A 80 -11.78 -22.03 21.30
C ARG A 80 -10.95 -21.52 22.50
N PRO A 81 -10.16 -20.45 22.34
CA PRO A 81 -9.37 -19.89 23.42
C PRO A 81 -10.26 -19.27 24.50
N SER A 82 -9.81 -19.30 25.76
CA SER A 82 -10.50 -18.63 26.86
C SER A 82 -10.46 -17.10 26.71
N ARG A 83 -11.39 -16.40 27.38
CA ARG A 83 -11.41 -14.92 27.41
C ARG A 83 -10.08 -14.34 27.94
N GLU A 84 -9.46 -15.03 28.89
CA GLU A 84 -8.15 -14.64 29.45
C GLU A 84 -7.02 -14.78 28.44
N ALA A 85 -6.98 -15.87 27.67
CA ALA A 85 -6.01 -16.06 26.60
C ALA A 85 -6.15 -14.98 25.51
N MET A 86 -7.39 -14.65 25.14
CA MET A 86 -7.68 -13.54 24.22
C MET A 86 -7.24 -12.19 24.80
N ALA A 87 -7.53 -11.92 26.08
CA ALA A 87 -7.13 -10.68 26.75
C ALA A 87 -5.60 -10.54 26.90
N SER A 88 -4.89 -11.65 27.10
CA SER A 88 -3.42 -11.70 27.08
C SER A 88 -2.87 -11.29 25.72
N VAL A 89 -3.33 -11.92 24.64
CA VAL A 89 -2.92 -11.58 23.26
C VAL A 89 -3.25 -10.13 22.90
N ARG A 90 -4.44 -9.66 23.29
CA ARG A 90 -4.85 -8.26 23.09
C ARG A 90 -3.88 -7.31 23.77
N ARG A 91 -3.51 -7.54 25.03
CA ARG A 91 -2.58 -6.67 25.78
C ARG A 91 -1.17 -6.66 25.17
N ASP A 92 -0.70 -7.81 24.68
CA ASP A 92 0.62 -7.92 24.05
C ASP A 92 0.70 -7.18 22.71
N ARG A 93 -0.37 -7.25 21.90
CA ARG A 93 -0.34 -6.78 20.51
C ARG A 93 -1.06 -5.45 20.31
N TRP A 94 -2.25 -5.30 20.87
CA TRP A 94 -3.15 -4.17 20.67
C TRP A 94 -3.09 -3.23 21.88
N THR A 95 -1.93 -2.63 22.07
CA THR A 95 -1.75 -1.53 23.02
C THR A 95 -2.54 -0.30 22.58
N LEU A 96 -2.89 0.59 23.53
CA LEU A 96 -3.60 1.83 23.22
C LEU A 96 -2.84 2.66 22.15
N GLY A 97 -1.52 2.75 22.27
CA GLY A 97 -0.68 3.45 21.28
C GLY A 97 -0.76 2.85 19.88
N ARG A 98 -0.79 1.51 19.74
CA ARG A 98 -1.00 0.87 18.44
C ARG A 98 -2.40 1.15 17.89
N GLY A 99 -3.42 1.09 18.76
CA GLY A 99 -4.81 1.40 18.39
C GLY A 99 -4.95 2.82 17.84
N ILE A 100 -4.38 3.81 18.55
CA ILE A 100 -4.36 5.20 18.11
C ILE A 100 -3.61 5.35 16.78
N ALA A 101 -2.44 4.71 16.63
CA ALA A 101 -1.66 4.78 15.40
C ALA A 101 -2.43 4.23 14.19
N VAL A 102 -3.04 3.05 14.34
CA VAL A 102 -3.81 2.40 13.28
C VAL A 102 -5.08 3.20 12.95
N GLY A 103 -5.81 3.66 13.97
CA GLY A 103 -7.00 4.49 13.79
C GLY A 103 -6.68 5.82 13.11
N SER A 104 -5.62 6.50 13.54
CA SER A 104 -5.14 7.74 12.94
C SER A 104 -4.76 7.55 11.47
N ALA A 105 -4.05 6.48 11.12
CA ALA A 105 -3.70 6.18 9.73
C ALA A 105 -4.93 5.89 8.86
N LEU A 106 -5.90 5.13 9.39
CA LEU A 106 -7.14 4.81 8.68
C LEU A 106 -7.97 6.07 8.41
N ILE A 107 -8.18 6.89 9.44
CA ILE A 107 -8.91 8.16 9.34
C ILE A 107 -8.19 9.07 8.34
N SER A 108 -6.87 9.22 8.47
CA SER A 108 -6.07 10.05 7.56
C SER A 108 -6.19 9.60 6.10
N PHE A 109 -6.20 8.28 5.85
CA PHE A 109 -6.37 7.74 4.51
C PHE A 109 -7.74 8.12 3.92
N TYR A 110 -8.83 7.94 4.68
CA TYR A 110 -10.18 8.23 4.19
C TYR A 110 -10.48 9.74 4.08
N VAL A 111 -9.91 10.55 4.96
CA VAL A 111 -9.96 12.02 4.83
C VAL A 111 -9.20 12.46 3.58
N SER A 112 -8.02 11.90 3.33
CA SER A 112 -7.26 12.18 2.09
C SER A 112 -8.05 11.74 0.86
N TYR A 113 -8.68 10.56 0.89
CA TYR A 113 -9.52 10.05 -0.19
C TYR A 113 -10.72 10.96 -0.49
N MET A 114 -11.44 11.40 0.55
CA MET A 114 -12.55 12.35 0.40
C MET A 114 -12.09 13.66 -0.24
N ALA A 115 -11.02 14.26 0.27
CA ALA A 115 -10.46 15.50 -0.26
C ALA A 115 -9.98 15.33 -1.71
N TYR A 116 -9.34 14.21 -2.03
CA TYR A 116 -8.94 13.84 -3.38
C TYR A 116 -10.12 13.74 -4.35
N ARG A 117 -11.26 13.15 -3.94
CA ARG A 117 -12.45 13.07 -4.80
C ARG A 117 -12.95 14.46 -5.21
N ASN A 118 -12.93 15.42 -4.27
CA ASN A 118 -13.31 16.80 -4.55
C ASN A 118 -12.28 17.50 -5.47
N LEU A 119 -10.99 17.29 -5.23
CA LEU A 119 -9.94 17.83 -6.10
C LEU A 119 -10.09 17.32 -7.53
N LYS A 120 -10.32 16.02 -7.69
CA LYS A 120 -10.55 15.40 -9.00
C LYS A 120 -11.79 15.98 -9.68
N SER A 121 -12.89 16.16 -8.95
CA SER A 121 -14.14 16.55 -9.56
C SER A 121 -14.14 17.96 -10.12
N VAL A 122 -13.42 18.89 -9.48
CA VAL A 122 -13.40 20.31 -9.90
C VAL A 122 -12.44 20.64 -11.03
N VAL A 123 -11.60 19.70 -11.47
CA VAL A 123 -10.67 19.88 -12.60
C VAL A 123 -11.32 20.53 -13.83
N PRO A 124 -12.45 20.03 -14.37
CA PRO A 124 -13.07 20.65 -15.55
C PRO A 124 -13.69 22.03 -15.29
N LEU A 125 -13.93 22.42 -14.04
CA LEU A 125 -14.41 23.75 -13.67
C LEU A 125 -13.26 24.76 -13.63
N LEU A 126 -12.09 24.33 -13.12
CA LEU A 126 -10.90 25.16 -13.01
C LEU A 126 -10.06 25.21 -14.30
N ARG A 127 -10.16 24.19 -15.14
CA ARG A 127 -9.50 24.10 -16.46
C ARG A 127 -10.51 23.76 -17.55
N PRO A 128 -11.49 24.64 -17.83
CA PRO A 128 -12.53 24.36 -18.81
C PRO A 128 -11.93 24.28 -20.21
N GLY A 129 -12.31 23.24 -20.97
CA GLY A 129 -11.87 23.03 -22.35
C GLY A 129 -10.47 22.40 -22.50
N ASP A 130 -9.68 22.32 -21.44
CA ASP A 130 -8.40 21.61 -21.47
C ASP A 130 -8.63 20.10 -21.45
N LEU A 131 -8.32 19.43 -22.55
CA LEU A 131 -8.33 17.97 -22.67
C LEU A 131 -7.13 17.54 -23.53
N PHE A 132 -6.28 16.69 -22.95
CA PHE A 132 -5.04 16.22 -23.56
C PHE A 132 -5.17 14.84 -24.21
N ASP A 133 -6.39 14.31 -24.31
CA ASP A 133 -6.69 12.98 -24.88
C ASP A 133 -6.08 12.78 -26.27
N ARG A 134 -6.13 13.80 -27.15
CA ARG A 134 -5.53 13.70 -28.49
C ARG A 134 -4.00 13.58 -28.42
N GLN A 135 -3.35 14.42 -27.63
CA GLN A 135 -1.89 14.43 -27.47
C GLN A 135 -1.40 13.11 -26.88
N LEU A 136 -2.12 12.58 -25.87
CA LEU A 136 -1.81 11.29 -25.27
C LEU A 136 -2.01 10.15 -26.28
N ALA A 137 -3.11 10.15 -27.03
CA ALA A 137 -3.36 9.16 -28.08
C ALA A 137 -2.30 9.18 -29.18
N ASP A 138 -1.89 10.37 -29.63
CA ASP A 138 -0.88 10.53 -30.68
C ASP A 138 0.51 10.06 -30.21
N LEU A 139 0.87 10.33 -28.95
CA LEU A 139 2.11 9.81 -28.34
C LEU A 139 2.08 8.30 -28.19
N ASP A 140 0.97 7.73 -27.69
CA ASP A 140 0.78 6.28 -27.61
C ASP A 140 0.92 5.64 -28.99
N ARG A 141 0.23 6.13 -30.01
CA ARG A 141 0.37 5.61 -31.38
C ARG A 141 1.80 5.72 -31.88
N GLY A 142 2.51 6.82 -31.59
CA GLY A 142 3.93 6.97 -31.91
C GLY A 142 4.80 5.88 -31.28
N MET A 143 4.54 5.53 -30.01
CA MET A 143 5.26 4.46 -29.30
C MET A 143 4.95 3.06 -29.84
N PHE A 144 3.78 2.85 -30.42
CA PHE A 144 3.31 1.56 -30.93
C PHE A 144 3.25 1.51 -32.47
N ALA A 145 4.19 2.19 -33.13
CA ALA A 145 4.39 2.17 -34.58
C ALA A 145 3.13 2.53 -35.41
N GLY A 146 2.38 3.52 -34.93
CA GLY A 146 1.14 4.03 -35.53
C GLY A 146 -0.13 3.31 -35.07
N ASN A 147 -0.03 2.28 -34.24
CA ASN A 147 -1.18 1.49 -33.79
C ASN A 147 -1.71 1.99 -32.44
N ASP A 148 -3.02 1.89 -32.26
CA ASP A 148 -3.64 2.14 -30.96
C ASP A 148 -3.36 0.97 -29.99
N PRO A 149 -2.85 1.22 -28.76
CA PRO A 149 -2.53 0.14 -27.82
C PRO A 149 -3.73 -0.72 -27.43
N ALA A 150 -4.91 -0.14 -27.24
CA ALA A 150 -6.12 -0.90 -26.89
C ALA A 150 -6.57 -1.78 -28.07
N ALA A 151 -6.52 -1.25 -29.30
CA ALA A 151 -6.82 -2.03 -30.51
C ALA A 151 -5.85 -3.21 -30.71
N LEU A 152 -4.56 -3.03 -30.43
CA LEU A 152 -3.58 -4.13 -30.43
C LEU A 152 -3.96 -5.20 -29.40
N MET A 153 -4.36 -4.79 -28.19
CA MET A 153 -4.81 -5.72 -27.17
C MET A 153 -6.09 -6.46 -27.58
N HIS A 154 -7.05 -5.79 -28.21
CA HIS A 154 -8.27 -6.42 -28.73
C HIS A 154 -7.95 -7.44 -29.83
N THR A 155 -6.97 -7.13 -30.68
CA THR A 155 -6.51 -8.05 -31.75
C THR A 155 -5.83 -9.28 -31.17
N VAL A 156 -4.95 -9.12 -30.17
CA VAL A 156 -4.16 -10.22 -29.61
C VAL A 156 -4.97 -11.06 -28.62
N LEU A 157 -5.78 -10.43 -27.77
CA LEU A 157 -6.50 -11.10 -26.69
C LEU A 157 -7.95 -11.46 -27.07
N GLY A 158 -8.47 -10.92 -28.17
CA GLY A 158 -9.87 -11.01 -28.57
C GLY A 158 -10.80 -10.17 -27.70
N THR A 159 -12.03 -9.94 -28.15
CA THR A 159 -13.02 -9.08 -27.47
C THR A 159 -14.03 -9.82 -26.59
N GLY A 160 -14.12 -11.15 -26.65
CA GLY A 160 -15.15 -11.93 -25.95
C GLY A 160 -14.88 -12.11 -24.45
N ILE A 161 -14.50 -13.33 -24.04
CA ILE A 161 -14.30 -13.71 -22.63
C ILE A 161 -13.27 -12.80 -21.93
N THR A 162 -12.25 -12.36 -22.66
CA THR A 162 -11.21 -11.44 -22.17
C THR A 162 -11.81 -10.19 -21.55
N THR A 163 -12.84 -9.60 -22.16
CA THR A 163 -13.52 -8.41 -21.64
C THR A 163 -14.11 -8.66 -20.26
N HIS A 164 -14.78 -9.79 -20.05
CA HIS A 164 -15.36 -10.11 -18.74
C HIS A 164 -14.28 -10.35 -17.67
N VAL A 165 -13.21 -11.08 -18.02
CA VAL A 165 -12.09 -11.33 -17.09
C VAL A 165 -11.42 -10.03 -16.68
N LEU A 166 -11.08 -9.17 -17.65
CA LEU A 166 -10.43 -7.90 -17.41
C LEU A 166 -11.36 -6.90 -16.70
N SER A 167 -12.65 -6.91 -17.02
CA SER A 167 -13.68 -6.12 -16.32
C SER A 167 -13.79 -6.54 -14.85
N THR A 168 -13.83 -7.84 -14.55
CA THR A 168 -13.85 -8.32 -13.15
C THR A 168 -12.60 -7.90 -12.41
N ALA A 169 -11.43 -8.02 -13.03
CA ALA A 169 -10.18 -7.62 -12.42
C ALA A 169 -10.10 -6.11 -12.15
N TYR A 170 -10.61 -5.29 -13.08
CA TYR A 170 -10.70 -3.83 -12.89
C TYR A 170 -11.60 -3.49 -11.70
N VAL A 171 -12.83 -4.02 -11.66
CA VAL A 171 -13.79 -3.73 -10.58
C VAL A 171 -13.28 -4.25 -9.24
N ALA A 172 -12.55 -5.38 -9.21
CA ALA A 172 -11.94 -5.91 -7.99
C ALA A 172 -10.96 -4.94 -7.31
N PHE A 173 -10.50 -3.88 -8.00
CA PHE A 173 -9.67 -2.84 -7.40
C PHE A 173 -10.34 -2.17 -6.20
N ILE A 174 -11.67 -2.01 -6.25
CA ILE A 174 -12.48 -1.43 -5.16
C ILE A 174 -12.36 -2.22 -3.85
N VAL A 175 -12.08 -3.53 -3.95
CA VAL A 175 -11.84 -4.42 -2.82
C VAL A 175 -10.35 -4.48 -2.49
N PHE A 176 -9.49 -4.57 -3.51
CA PHE A 176 -8.04 -4.70 -3.34
C PHE A 176 -7.45 -3.60 -2.46
N LEU A 177 -7.75 -2.33 -2.78
CA LEU A 177 -7.14 -1.20 -2.10
C LEU A 177 -7.47 -1.18 -0.59
N PRO A 178 -8.75 -1.14 -0.15
CA PRO A 178 -9.08 -1.15 1.27
C PRO A 178 -8.65 -2.43 1.97
N LEU A 179 -8.73 -3.60 1.31
CA LEU A 179 -8.26 -4.85 1.89
C LEU A 179 -6.74 -4.82 2.12
N SER A 180 -5.95 -4.34 1.15
CA SER A 180 -4.50 -4.25 1.29
C SER A 180 -4.10 -3.32 2.45
N LEU A 181 -4.80 -2.19 2.60
CA LEU A 181 -4.61 -1.24 3.70
C LEU A 181 -4.96 -1.88 5.04
N ALA A 182 -6.13 -2.50 5.15
CA ALA A 182 -6.58 -3.18 6.37
C ALA A 182 -5.61 -4.29 6.76
N LEU A 183 -5.16 -5.11 5.80
CA LEU A 183 -4.20 -6.18 6.06
C LEU A 183 -2.86 -5.64 6.54
N ALA A 184 -2.36 -4.55 5.94
CA ALA A 184 -1.12 -3.91 6.35
C ALA A 184 -1.20 -3.31 7.77
N LEU A 185 -2.31 -2.65 8.12
CA LEU A 185 -2.49 -2.03 9.44
C LEU A 185 -2.73 -3.06 10.55
N VAL A 186 -3.50 -4.11 10.28
CA VAL A 186 -3.88 -5.12 11.28
C VAL A 186 -2.79 -6.19 11.42
N PHE A 187 -2.38 -6.82 10.33
CA PHE A 187 -1.53 -8.01 10.37
C PHE A 187 -0.04 -7.71 10.40
N SER A 188 0.39 -6.49 10.07
CA SER A 188 1.81 -6.16 10.21
C SER A 188 2.26 -6.32 11.66
N ARG A 189 3.32 -7.11 11.88
CA ARG A 189 3.92 -7.30 13.20
C ARG A 189 4.52 -5.98 13.69
N ASP A 190 5.20 -5.30 12.76
CA ASP A 190 5.73 -3.96 12.95
C ASP A 190 4.71 -2.93 12.45
N VAL A 191 4.06 -2.22 13.37
CA VAL A 191 3.06 -1.20 13.03
C VAL A 191 3.67 -0.12 12.12
N GLN A 192 4.97 0.15 12.24
CA GLN A 192 5.69 1.13 11.43
C GLN A 192 5.61 0.81 9.93
N ALA A 193 5.68 -0.48 9.57
CA ALA A 193 5.56 -0.93 8.18
C ALA A 193 4.15 -0.67 7.62
N GLY A 194 3.11 -0.88 8.43
CA GLY A 194 1.73 -0.58 8.06
C GLY A 194 1.49 0.93 7.89
N LEU A 195 2.01 1.74 8.82
CA LEU A 195 1.91 3.21 8.77
C LEU A 195 2.66 3.79 7.56
N PHE A 196 3.84 3.26 7.22
CA PHE A 196 4.57 3.62 6.01
C PHE A 196 3.75 3.35 4.75
N TYR A 197 3.18 2.14 4.63
CA TYR A 197 2.37 1.80 3.47
C TYR A 197 1.09 2.65 3.38
N ALA A 198 0.38 2.84 4.49
CA ALA A 198 -0.81 3.70 4.53
C ALA A 198 -0.49 5.14 4.12
N THR A 199 0.63 5.68 4.60
CA THR A 199 1.11 7.03 4.23
C THR A 199 1.44 7.09 2.74
N ALA A 200 2.11 6.06 2.18
CA ALA A 200 2.39 6.01 0.74
C ALA A 200 1.10 6.01 -0.08
N LEU A 201 0.08 5.23 0.31
CA LEU A 201 -1.22 5.26 -0.37
C LEU A 201 -1.91 6.63 -0.23
N SER A 202 -1.83 7.30 0.91
CA SER A 202 -2.35 8.66 1.06
C SER A 202 -1.65 9.67 0.14
N ILE A 203 -0.32 9.56 -0.03
CA ILE A 203 0.44 10.43 -0.93
C ILE A 203 0.09 10.18 -2.40
N ASN A 204 -0.23 8.93 -2.77
CA ASN A 204 -0.75 8.63 -4.11
C ASN A 204 -1.98 9.48 -4.44
N TRP A 205 -2.93 9.64 -3.51
CA TRP A 205 -4.10 10.50 -3.72
C TRP A 205 -3.72 11.94 -4.07
N VAL A 206 -2.79 12.53 -3.31
CA VAL A 206 -2.35 13.92 -3.51
C VAL A 206 -1.68 14.10 -4.87
N LEU A 207 -0.72 13.23 -5.19
CA LEU A 207 0.02 13.31 -6.44
C LEU A 207 -0.87 13.01 -7.65
N GLY A 208 -1.82 12.08 -7.51
CA GLY A 208 -2.83 11.79 -8.53
C GLY A 208 -3.72 13.00 -8.81
N ALA A 209 -4.28 13.62 -7.77
CA ALA A 209 -5.02 14.88 -7.92
C ALA A 209 -4.19 15.93 -8.67
N GLY A 210 -2.94 16.14 -8.26
CA GLY A 210 -2.02 17.07 -8.96
C GLY A 210 -1.83 16.72 -10.43
N SER A 211 -1.69 15.44 -10.78
CA SER A 211 -1.55 15.01 -12.18
C SER A 211 -2.78 15.33 -13.04
N TYR A 212 -3.99 15.25 -12.47
CA TYR A 212 -5.22 15.59 -13.17
C TYR A 212 -5.30 17.08 -13.52
N PHE A 213 -4.71 17.95 -12.71
CA PHE A 213 -4.59 19.37 -13.02
C PHE A 213 -3.50 19.65 -14.05
N LEU A 214 -2.46 18.82 -14.19
CA LEU A 214 -1.38 19.03 -15.14
C LEU A 214 -1.80 18.64 -16.56
N LEU A 215 -2.37 17.44 -16.71
CA LEU A 215 -2.82 16.88 -17.97
C LEU A 215 -4.25 16.34 -17.82
N PRO A 216 -5.27 17.22 -17.79
CA PRO A 216 -6.65 16.76 -17.80
C PRO A 216 -6.92 15.88 -19.03
N SER A 217 -7.47 14.68 -18.82
CA SER A 217 -7.89 13.78 -19.90
C SER A 217 -9.02 12.89 -19.43
N LEU A 218 -9.86 12.42 -20.35
CA LEU A 218 -11.01 11.57 -20.05
C LEU A 218 -10.65 10.08 -20.14
N GLY A 219 -9.82 9.72 -21.11
CA GLY A 219 -9.42 8.36 -21.43
C GLY A 219 -9.96 7.88 -22.78
N PRO A 220 -9.32 6.86 -23.39
CA PRO A 220 -9.65 6.38 -24.73
C PRO A 220 -11.14 6.09 -24.98
N ILE A 221 -11.85 5.47 -24.03
CA ILE A 221 -13.26 5.09 -24.18
C ILE A 221 -14.18 6.28 -24.39
N TYR A 222 -13.84 7.44 -23.83
CA TYR A 222 -14.63 8.66 -23.96
C TYR A 222 -14.16 9.52 -25.13
N ALA A 223 -12.87 9.47 -25.47
CA ALA A 223 -12.29 10.23 -26.57
C ALA A 223 -12.59 9.61 -27.95
N ASP A 224 -12.62 8.28 -28.04
CA ASP A 224 -12.98 7.53 -29.25
C ASP A 224 -13.82 6.28 -28.90
N PRO A 225 -15.11 6.46 -28.58
CA PRO A 225 -15.98 5.34 -28.20
C PRO A 225 -16.13 4.28 -29.30
N GLY A 226 -15.97 4.67 -30.56
CA GLY A 226 -16.09 3.77 -31.71
C GLY A 226 -15.05 2.65 -31.71
N ALA A 227 -13.83 2.93 -31.22
CA ALA A 227 -12.76 1.95 -31.07
C ALA A 227 -13.10 0.80 -30.11
N PHE A 228 -14.08 1.00 -29.21
CA PHE A 228 -14.47 0.03 -28.20
C PHE A 228 -15.84 -0.60 -28.45
N ALA A 229 -16.51 -0.26 -29.55
CA ALA A 229 -17.87 -0.70 -29.86
C ALA A 229 -18.02 -2.22 -30.03
N ALA A 230 -16.92 -2.94 -30.30
CA ALA A 230 -16.90 -4.39 -30.44
C ALA A 230 -16.79 -5.14 -29.09
N LEU A 231 -16.61 -4.42 -27.97
CA LEU A 231 -16.57 -5.04 -26.65
C LEU A 231 -17.98 -5.41 -26.18
N PRO A 232 -18.21 -6.63 -25.65
CA PRO A 232 -19.49 -7.02 -25.10
C PRO A 232 -19.80 -6.20 -23.84
N ALA A 233 -21.09 -6.07 -23.54
CA ALA A 233 -21.54 -5.43 -22.31
C ALA A 233 -20.92 -6.11 -21.08
N SER A 234 -20.37 -5.30 -20.17
CA SER A 234 -19.70 -5.74 -18.97
C SER A 234 -19.95 -4.78 -17.81
N GLU A 235 -19.51 -5.15 -16.62
CA GLU A 235 -19.61 -4.28 -15.44
C GLU A 235 -18.85 -2.96 -15.64
N VAL A 236 -17.73 -3.01 -16.37
CA VAL A 236 -16.99 -1.80 -16.73
C VAL A 236 -17.73 -0.95 -17.75
N THR A 237 -18.41 -1.55 -18.74
CA THR A 237 -19.24 -0.80 -19.68
C THR A 237 -20.36 -0.03 -18.95
N HIS A 238 -21.00 -0.68 -17.98
CA HIS A 238 -22.02 -0.03 -17.14
C HIS A 238 -21.40 1.10 -16.30
N LEU A 239 -20.26 0.85 -15.65
CA LEU A 239 -19.55 1.87 -14.87
C LEU A 239 -19.14 3.08 -15.74
N GLN A 240 -18.68 2.85 -16.97
CA GLN A 240 -18.29 3.90 -17.91
C GLN A 240 -19.47 4.83 -18.24
N ALA A 241 -20.66 4.26 -18.47
CA ALA A 241 -21.89 5.00 -18.71
C ALA A 241 -22.29 5.83 -17.47
N VAL A 242 -22.34 5.19 -16.29
CA VAL A 242 -22.69 5.89 -15.03
C VAL A 242 -21.75 7.06 -14.75
N LEU A 243 -20.44 6.88 -14.94
CA LEU A 243 -19.47 7.95 -14.73
C LEU A 243 -19.62 9.10 -15.74
N LEU A 244 -20.01 8.80 -16.98
CA LEU A 244 -20.26 9.82 -17.99
C LEU A 244 -21.52 10.63 -17.65
N ASP A 245 -22.61 9.96 -17.26
CA ASP A 245 -23.85 10.61 -16.85
C ASP A 245 -23.60 11.52 -15.63
N GLN A 246 -22.93 11.00 -14.60
CA GLN A 246 -22.52 11.79 -13.42
C GLN A 246 -21.68 12.99 -13.80
N ARG A 247 -20.77 12.85 -14.77
CA ARG A 247 -19.96 13.98 -15.25
C ARG A 247 -20.82 15.03 -15.93
N LEU A 248 -21.72 14.63 -16.82
CA LEU A 248 -22.58 15.56 -17.53
C LEU A 248 -23.51 16.31 -16.57
N ASP A 249 -24.06 15.63 -15.58
CA ASP A 249 -24.89 16.25 -14.55
C ASP A 249 -24.09 17.20 -13.67
N PHE A 250 -22.90 16.79 -13.22
CA PHE A 250 -22.01 17.66 -12.47
C PHE A 250 -21.60 18.93 -13.23
N LEU A 251 -21.36 18.85 -14.54
CA LEU A 251 -21.04 20.03 -15.33
C LEU A 251 -22.24 20.98 -15.54
N ARG A 252 -23.48 20.47 -15.43
CA ARG A 252 -24.70 21.28 -15.51
C ARG A 252 -25.05 21.92 -14.18
N ASP A 253 -24.94 21.17 -13.09
CA ASP A 253 -25.23 21.62 -11.72
C ASP A 253 -24.17 21.07 -10.74
N PRO A 254 -23.04 21.77 -10.61
CA PRO A 254 -21.93 21.35 -9.76
C PRO A 254 -22.24 21.31 -8.27
N ASP A 255 -23.26 22.03 -7.80
CA ASP A 255 -23.58 22.14 -6.37
C ASP A 255 -24.48 21.00 -5.89
N SER A 256 -25.41 20.54 -6.74
CA SER A 256 -26.38 19.50 -6.36
C SER A 256 -25.98 18.10 -6.84
N SER A 257 -25.35 17.97 -8.00
CA SER A 257 -25.10 16.66 -8.63
C SER A 257 -23.97 15.88 -7.96
N THR A 258 -23.90 14.57 -8.14
CA THR A 258 -22.73 13.78 -7.69
C THR A 258 -21.45 14.27 -8.38
N PRO A 259 -20.35 14.57 -7.66
CA PRO A 259 -19.09 14.96 -8.27
C PRO A 259 -18.55 13.95 -9.25
N GLN A 260 -18.17 14.46 -10.41
CA GLN A 260 -17.61 13.65 -11.49
C GLN A 260 -16.29 12.98 -11.08
N ALA A 261 -16.09 11.74 -11.53
CA ALA A 261 -14.91 10.95 -11.17
C ALA A 261 -14.07 10.52 -12.39
N ILE A 262 -14.28 11.13 -13.56
CA ILE A 262 -13.50 10.86 -14.78
C ILE A 262 -12.24 11.70 -14.76
N ALA A 263 -11.09 11.02 -14.76
CA ALA A 263 -9.79 11.58 -15.14
C ALA A 263 -8.85 10.40 -15.45
N ALA A 264 -8.19 10.44 -16.60
CA ALA A 264 -7.31 9.37 -17.06
C ALA A 264 -5.85 9.61 -16.63
N PHE A 265 -5.21 10.72 -17.01
CA PHE A 265 -3.79 10.93 -16.68
C PHE A 265 -3.58 11.54 -15.30
N ALA A 266 -2.86 10.94 -14.35
CA ALA A 266 -2.16 9.66 -14.41
C ALA A 266 -2.95 8.54 -13.71
N SER A 267 -2.63 7.29 -14.05
CA SER A 267 -3.39 6.15 -13.53
C SER A 267 -3.06 5.83 -12.06
N LEU A 268 -4.01 6.11 -11.16
CA LEU A 268 -3.91 5.72 -9.76
C LEU A 268 -4.09 4.22 -9.52
N HIS A 269 -4.80 3.51 -10.41
CA HIS A 269 -4.90 2.05 -10.35
C HIS A 269 -3.51 1.40 -10.43
N ILE A 270 -2.69 1.89 -11.35
CA ILE A 270 -1.31 1.46 -11.57
C ILE A 270 -0.43 1.92 -10.42
N SER A 271 -0.55 3.19 -10.03
CA SER A 271 0.27 3.77 -8.98
C SER A 271 0.12 3.06 -7.64
N MET A 272 -1.13 2.75 -7.23
CA MET A 272 -1.40 2.07 -5.97
C MET A 272 -1.04 0.58 -6.01
N SER A 273 -1.32 -0.09 -7.12
CA SER A 273 -0.96 -1.50 -7.31
C SER A 273 0.57 -1.69 -7.30
N LEU A 274 1.31 -0.79 -7.95
CA LEU A 274 2.77 -0.79 -7.90
C LEU A 274 3.29 -0.43 -6.51
N THR A 275 2.69 0.56 -5.85
CA THR A 275 3.02 0.93 -4.45
C THR A 275 2.94 -0.31 -3.56
N ALA A 276 1.90 -1.12 -3.69
CA ALA A 276 1.74 -2.38 -2.95
C ALA A 276 2.85 -3.40 -3.30
N ALA A 277 3.08 -3.64 -4.59
CA ALA A 277 4.08 -4.62 -5.06
C ALA A 277 5.51 -4.24 -4.62
N VAL A 278 5.89 -2.96 -4.73
CA VAL A 278 7.20 -2.46 -4.32
C VAL A 278 7.31 -2.39 -2.79
N ALA A 279 6.29 -1.93 -2.07
CA ALA A 279 6.27 -1.96 -0.61
C ALA A 279 6.47 -3.39 -0.08
N ALA A 280 5.88 -4.39 -0.74
CA ALA A 280 6.11 -5.79 -0.38
C ALA A 280 7.59 -6.20 -0.49
N HIS A 281 8.33 -5.67 -1.46
CA HIS A 281 9.78 -5.85 -1.54
C HIS A 281 10.53 -5.05 -0.49
N LEU A 282 10.19 -3.77 -0.30
CA LEU A 282 10.78 -2.87 0.69
C LEU A 282 10.64 -3.39 2.12
N LEU A 283 9.51 -4.03 2.45
CA LEU A 283 9.23 -4.62 3.76
C LEU A 283 9.64 -6.09 3.86
N GLY A 284 10.22 -6.64 2.78
CA GLY A 284 10.75 -7.99 2.75
C GLY A 284 9.70 -9.11 2.75
N LEU A 285 8.46 -8.82 2.34
CA LEU A 285 7.30 -9.75 2.33
C LEU A 285 7.58 -11.09 1.64
N GLY A 286 6.77 -12.10 1.96
CA GLY A 286 6.96 -13.47 1.45
C GLY A 286 6.88 -13.54 -0.08
N LYS A 287 7.60 -14.50 -0.69
CA LYS A 287 7.67 -14.67 -2.16
C LYS A 287 6.30 -14.81 -2.80
N ARG A 288 5.39 -15.59 -2.19
CA ARG A 288 4.03 -15.82 -2.70
C ARG A 288 3.22 -14.52 -2.81
N LEU A 289 3.24 -13.70 -1.76
CA LEU A 289 2.55 -12.41 -1.75
C LEU A 289 3.14 -11.44 -2.79
N LYS A 290 4.47 -11.41 -2.94
CA LYS A 290 5.12 -10.60 -3.98
C LYS A 290 4.65 -11.02 -5.37
N ILE A 291 4.64 -12.32 -5.67
CA ILE A 291 4.15 -12.83 -6.96
C ILE A 291 2.70 -12.42 -7.16
N ALA A 292 1.83 -12.63 -6.17
CA ALA A 292 0.43 -12.24 -6.26
C ALA A 292 0.24 -10.75 -6.55
N LEU A 293 1.02 -9.87 -5.91
CA LEU A 293 0.96 -8.42 -6.13
C LEU A 293 1.48 -8.01 -7.52
N TRP A 294 2.49 -8.70 -8.07
CA TRP A 294 2.96 -8.45 -9.43
C TRP A 294 1.99 -8.97 -10.50
N VAL A 295 1.34 -10.11 -10.25
CA VAL A 295 0.24 -10.61 -11.08
C VAL A 295 -0.91 -9.61 -11.07
N TRP A 296 -1.33 -9.16 -9.87
CA TRP A 296 -2.35 -8.12 -9.71
C TRP A 296 -2.00 -6.86 -10.49
N PHE A 297 -0.79 -6.32 -10.31
CA PHE A 297 -0.31 -5.13 -11.02
C PHE A 297 -0.38 -5.31 -12.55
N THR A 298 0.10 -6.43 -13.07
CA THR A 298 0.09 -6.72 -14.52
C THR A 298 -1.33 -6.82 -15.05
N LEU A 299 -2.22 -7.46 -14.29
CA LEU A 299 -3.63 -7.57 -14.64
C LEU A 299 -4.32 -6.20 -14.61
N THR A 300 -3.98 -5.34 -13.64
CA THR A 300 -4.48 -3.96 -13.59
C THR A 300 -4.06 -3.15 -14.82
N VAL A 301 -2.77 -3.18 -15.20
CA VAL A 301 -2.25 -2.56 -16.45
C VAL A 301 -3.05 -3.04 -17.66
N ALA A 302 -3.19 -4.36 -17.80
CA ALA A 302 -3.90 -4.92 -18.94
C ALA A 302 -5.38 -4.48 -18.95
N SER A 303 -6.06 -4.55 -17.81
CA SER A 303 -7.46 -4.15 -17.68
C SER A 303 -7.70 -2.67 -17.99
N THR A 304 -6.81 -1.77 -17.55
CA THR A 304 -7.00 -0.34 -17.74
C THR A 304 -6.85 0.09 -19.19
N ILE A 305 -5.85 -0.43 -19.89
CA ILE A 305 -5.62 -0.11 -21.31
C ILE A 305 -6.68 -0.79 -22.18
N TYR A 306 -6.90 -2.10 -21.99
CA TYR A 306 -7.84 -2.88 -22.82
C TYR A 306 -9.26 -2.31 -22.78
N LEU A 307 -9.73 -1.87 -21.60
CA LEU A 307 -11.09 -1.35 -21.42
C LEU A 307 -11.20 0.15 -21.74
N GLY A 308 -10.11 0.79 -22.17
CA GLY A 308 -10.11 2.19 -22.61
C GLY A 308 -10.15 3.22 -21.49
N TRP A 309 -9.78 2.84 -20.25
CA TRP A 309 -9.68 3.80 -19.16
C TRP A 309 -8.46 4.71 -19.28
N HIS A 310 -7.36 4.16 -19.79
CA HIS A 310 -6.06 4.82 -19.76
C HIS A 310 -5.30 4.65 -21.07
N TYR A 311 -4.58 5.71 -21.43
CA TYR A 311 -3.46 5.65 -22.36
C TYR A 311 -2.27 4.95 -21.66
N VAL A 312 -1.35 4.35 -22.43
CA VAL A 312 -0.12 3.75 -21.89
C VAL A 312 0.73 4.83 -21.19
N LEU A 313 0.71 6.06 -21.69
CA LEU A 313 1.34 7.20 -21.01
C LEU A 313 0.82 7.46 -19.59
N ASP A 314 -0.48 7.23 -19.34
CA ASP A 314 -1.07 7.40 -18.01
C ASP A 314 -0.45 6.42 -17.01
N ASP A 315 -0.13 5.21 -17.47
CA ASP A 315 0.50 4.16 -16.67
C ASP A 315 1.93 4.57 -16.28
N PHE A 316 2.71 5.15 -17.20
CA PHE A 316 4.03 5.71 -16.87
C PHE A 316 3.94 6.81 -15.82
N GLY A 317 2.94 7.69 -15.92
CA GLY A 317 2.62 8.67 -14.88
C GLY A 317 2.34 7.98 -13.54
N GLY A 318 1.56 6.89 -13.55
CA GLY A 318 1.29 6.06 -12.38
C GLY A 318 2.55 5.43 -11.77
N LEU A 319 3.49 4.94 -12.60
CA LEU A 319 4.77 4.40 -12.10
C LEU A 319 5.58 5.48 -11.38
N LEU A 320 5.64 6.69 -11.95
CA LEU A 320 6.33 7.83 -11.36
C LEU A 320 5.69 8.23 -10.02
N ILE A 321 4.36 8.33 -9.97
CA ILE A 321 3.64 8.65 -8.73
C ILE A 321 3.92 7.60 -7.65
N ALA A 322 3.90 6.31 -7.98
CA ALA A 322 4.19 5.24 -7.02
C ALA A 322 5.60 5.37 -6.42
N ALA A 323 6.60 5.64 -7.27
CA ALA A 323 7.97 5.83 -6.85
C ALA A 323 8.10 7.04 -5.92
N LEU A 324 7.53 8.19 -6.30
CA LEU A 324 7.53 9.41 -5.49
C LEU A 324 6.79 9.20 -4.17
N ALA A 325 5.63 8.55 -4.19
CA ALA A 325 4.84 8.28 -2.98
C ALA A 325 5.61 7.43 -1.97
N LEU A 326 6.33 6.40 -2.42
CA LEU A 326 7.17 5.57 -1.55
C LEU A 326 8.37 6.33 -0.99
N VAL A 327 9.03 7.17 -1.81
CA VAL A 327 10.16 8.01 -1.38
C VAL A 327 9.69 9.04 -0.35
N MET A 328 8.62 9.76 -0.65
CA MET A 328 8.04 10.78 0.24
C MET A 328 7.49 10.14 1.52
N ALA A 329 6.81 9.00 1.45
CA ALA A 329 6.35 8.29 2.64
C ALA A 329 7.52 7.86 3.52
N ARG A 330 8.62 7.37 2.93
CA ARG A 330 9.81 7.01 3.69
C ARG A 330 10.43 8.23 4.36
N ALA A 331 10.53 9.35 3.63
CA ALA A 331 11.04 10.60 4.16
C ALA A 331 10.16 11.12 5.30
N LEU A 332 8.83 11.14 5.12
CA LEU A 332 7.89 11.69 6.11
C LEU A 332 7.85 10.84 7.37
N THR A 333 7.70 9.52 7.22
CA THR A 333 7.62 8.58 8.35
C THR A 333 8.96 8.35 9.04
N GLY A 334 10.09 8.55 8.35
CA GLY A 334 11.43 8.25 8.86
C GLY A 334 11.67 6.75 9.10
N VAL A 335 10.96 5.88 8.38
CA VAL A 335 11.06 4.43 8.54
C VAL A 335 12.45 3.90 8.16
N ASP A 336 13.04 3.08 9.02
CA ASP A 336 14.23 2.30 8.67
C ASP A 336 13.80 0.96 8.07
N LEU A 337 13.73 0.91 6.74
CA LEU A 337 13.38 -0.28 5.99
C LEU A 337 14.34 -1.46 6.22
N ARG A 338 15.61 -1.21 6.59
CA ARG A 338 16.57 -2.28 6.91
C ARG A 338 16.25 -2.91 8.25
N SER A 339 15.95 -2.08 9.25
CA SER A 339 15.48 -2.54 10.56
C SER A 339 14.17 -3.32 10.44
N ALA A 340 13.18 -2.78 9.74
CA ALA A 340 11.89 -3.44 9.51
C ALA A 340 12.04 -4.83 8.88
N ARG A 341 12.89 -4.96 7.85
CA ARG A 341 13.21 -6.25 7.22
C ARG A 341 13.89 -7.22 8.19
N ARG A 342 14.83 -6.75 9.01
CA ARG A 342 15.58 -7.57 9.97
C ARG A 342 14.64 -8.11 11.06
N SER A 343 13.84 -7.24 11.66
CA SER A 343 12.85 -7.60 12.68
C SER A 343 11.89 -8.67 12.17
N ARG A 344 11.44 -8.55 10.92
CA ARG A 344 10.59 -9.56 10.29
C ARG A 344 11.29 -10.90 10.07
N ARG A 345 12.52 -10.91 9.56
CA ARG A 345 13.31 -12.15 9.39
C ARG A 345 13.52 -12.88 10.71
N VAL A 346 13.77 -12.15 11.80
CA VAL A 346 13.90 -12.74 13.14
C VAL A 346 12.56 -13.36 13.58
N ALA A 347 11.46 -12.66 13.38
CA ALA A 347 10.13 -13.17 13.73
C ALA A 347 9.73 -14.41 12.91
N ASP A 348 10.01 -14.45 11.61
CA ASP A 348 9.72 -15.60 10.75
C ASP A 348 10.49 -16.85 11.22
N LYS A 349 11.76 -16.70 11.64
CA LYS A 349 12.58 -17.79 12.20
C LYS A 349 12.06 -18.34 13.53
N LEU A 350 11.34 -17.53 14.32
CA LEU A 350 10.80 -17.94 15.61
C LEU A 350 9.45 -18.68 15.47
N GLU A 351 8.76 -18.52 14.34
CA GLU A 351 7.47 -19.17 14.07
C GLU A 351 7.58 -20.45 13.21
N GLU A 352 8.73 -20.75 12.59
CA GLU A 352 8.96 -22.06 11.97
C GLU A 352 9.06 -23.15 13.06
N PRO A 353 8.10 -24.10 13.14
CA PRO A 353 8.24 -25.25 14.00
C PRO A 353 9.38 -26.11 13.45
N GLY A 354 10.38 -26.38 14.30
CA GLY A 354 11.56 -27.22 14.07
C GLY A 354 11.61 -27.96 12.72
N ARG A 355 12.19 -27.32 11.71
CA ARG A 355 12.74 -28.03 10.54
C ARG A 355 14.25 -28.31 10.69
N ASN A 356 14.85 -27.85 11.78
CA ASN A 356 16.22 -28.21 12.14
C ASN A 356 16.18 -29.19 13.33
N GLY A 357 16.04 -30.47 13.00
CA GLY A 357 16.45 -31.58 13.85
C GLY A 357 17.97 -31.81 13.81
N ASP A 358 18.77 -30.80 13.47
CA ASP A 358 20.22 -30.90 13.44
C ASP A 358 20.85 -29.91 14.44
N GLY A 359 21.35 -30.49 15.53
CA GLY A 359 22.49 -30.05 16.33
C GLY A 359 22.55 -28.56 16.70
N LEU A 360 22.08 -28.23 17.90
CA LEU A 360 22.75 -27.17 18.65
C LEU A 360 24.23 -27.58 18.82
N PRO A 361 25.22 -26.69 18.58
CA PRO A 361 26.58 -26.98 19.01
C PRO A 361 26.58 -27.05 20.54
N ASP A 362 26.89 -28.24 21.04
CA ASP A 362 27.10 -28.61 22.43
C ASP A 362 28.07 -27.61 23.09
N ARG A 363 27.53 -26.68 23.88
CA ARG A 363 28.31 -25.85 24.81
C ARG A 363 28.57 -26.63 26.09
N THR A 364 29.21 -27.80 25.97
CA THR A 364 29.66 -28.58 27.13
C THR A 364 30.91 -29.39 26.82
N ARG A 365 32.00 -28.70 26.46
CA ARG A 365 33.36 -29.19 26.73
C ARG A 365 34.18 -28.11 27.41
N VAL A 366 33.98 -28.01 28.73
CA VAL A 366 35.02 -27.52 29.64
C VAL A 366 36.21 -28.47 29.48
N ARG A 367 37.23 -28.04 28.73
CA ARG A 367 38.54 -28.69 28.74
C ARG A 367 39.18 -28.33 30.08
N ILE A 368 39.01 -29.20 31.07
CA ILE A 368 39.83 -29.22 32.28
C ILE A 368 41.25 -29.55 31.85
N ALA A 369 42.14 -28.55 31.83
CA ALA A 369 43.57 -28.79 31.69
C ALA A 369 44.09 -29.39 33.01
N LYS A 370 44.63 -30.62 32.93
CA LYS A 370 45.31 -31.31 34.04
C LYS A 370 46.62 -30.59 34.41
N PRO A 371 47.06 -30.66 35.68
CA PRO A 371 48.27 -29.99 36.15
C PRO A 371 49.52 -30.78 35.76
N SER A 372 50.52 -30.10 35.17
CA SER A 372 51.84 -30.66 34.89
C SER A 372 52.69 -30.70 36.16
N LYS A 373 53.04 -31.91 36.64
CA LYS A 373 54.09 -32.10 37.65
C LYS A 373 55.43 -32.46 36.97
N ARG A 374 56.44 -31.65 37.31
CA ARG A 374 57.88 -31.93 37.49
C ARG A 374 58.67 -32.63 36.37
N PHE A 375 59.66 -31.90 35.86
CA PHE A 375 61.01 -32.44 35.69
C PHE A 375 61.97 -31.66 36.59
N SER A 376 62.88 -32.39 37.24
CA SER A 376 63.90 -31.87 38.16
C SER A 376 65.27 -31.97 37.50
N ARG A 377 66.11 -30.95 37.69
CA ARG A 377 67.59 -30.98 37.84
C ARG A 377 68.04 -29.51 37.95
N SER A 378 68.47 -29.04 39.14
CA SER A 378 69.87 -28.85 39.56
C SER A 378 70.72 -28.20 38.46
N ASP A 379 71.35 -27.04 38.58
CA ASP A 379 72.14 -26.54 39.70
C ASP A 379 72.59 -25.07 39.41
N ARG A 380 72.78 -24.32 40.51
CA ARG A 380 73.83 -23.32 40.77
C ARG A 380 73.88 -21.93 40.07
N ASN A 381 74.04 -20.95 40.98
CA ASN A 381 74.77 -19.69 40.93
C ASN A 381 74.07 -18.39 40.48
N ALA A 382 73.79 -17.57 41.49
CA ALA A 382 73.63 -16.11 41.46
C ALA A 382 75.02 -15.41 41.33
N PRO A 383 75.16 -14.07 41.49
CA PRO A 383 74.34 -12.91 41.08
C PRO A 383 75.21 -11.87 40.32
N THR A 384 74.64 -10.75 39.83
CA THR A 384 75.17 -9.34 39.86
C THR A 384 74.45 -8.46 38.83
N ARG A 385 73.75 -7.41 39.28
CA ARG A 385 74.09 -5.96 39.31
C ARG A 385 73.74 -5.14 38.04
N SER A 386 72.92 -4.11 38.30
CA SER A 386 73.09 -2.68 37.94
C SER A 386 72.94 -2.17 36.50
N GLY A 387 72.25 -1.02 36.40
CA GLY A 387 72.51 0.05 35.42
C GLY A 387 71.33 0.30 34.46
N ARG A 388 70.47 1.30 34.71
CA ARG A 388 70.52 2.67 34.13
C ARG A 388 70.58 2.68 32.59
N SER A 389 69.50 3.09 31.94
CA SER A 389 69.24 4.47 31.47
C SER A 389 67.86 4.53 30.82
#